data_AF-A0A530B818-F1
#
_entry.id   AF-A0A530B818-F1
#
_cell.length_a   1.000
_cell.length_b   1.000
_cell.length_c   1.000
_cell.angle_alpha   90.00
_cell.angle_beta   90.00
_cell.angle_gamma   90.00
#
_symmetry.space_group_name_H-M   'P 1'
#
loop_
_entity.id
_entity.type
_entity.pdbx_description
1 polymer ?
#
loop_
_entity_poly.entity_id
_entity_poly.type
_entity_poly.pdbx_seq_one_letter_code
_entity_poly.pdbx_strand_id
1 'polypeptide(L)'
;TSAVTTRSDMQNALDAAIISITTLPTTTSLADRQTALQQAYAANSGQGTATLTSVNVDSFGAATFTATANYPMPTNFMQIARIDTVQVGVGSAVRKTPALVQSTFKVTKVSGYWAKTMTLYGTKFGATVAKPLMTISYSYNGYGDPKGYGTTTVSTVNGSTSTVVQKQVCTTGTLKSLQKSLPAGSVIQTDQYGTRYSCADTFYPANGAGAVIDVSQMDQLYLEMDVPSGNPKVLKSNDPATSNRLYIGTSATNTPEVATGKTVNIFTAVPCGQPGYQAWEDGGNPVPAAVSNADFFYTTTGKCDYNQRPSETVLTQ
;
A
#
# COMPACT_ATOMS: atom_id res chain seq x y z
N THR A 1 -3.27 -36.40 30.18
CA THR A 1 -2.78 -35.71 28.97
C THR A 1 -1.33 -36.09 28.75
N SER A 2 -0.89 -36.29 27.50
CA SER A 2 0.51 -36.62 27.21
C SER A 2 1.37 -35.34 27.14
N ALA A 3 2.64 -35.40 27.53
CA ALA A 3 3.58 -34.28 27.41
C ALA A 3 3.65 -33.71 25.97
N VAL A 4 3.47 -34.58 24.97
CA VAL A 4 3.49 -34.22 23.56
C VAL A 4 2.29 -33.35 23.19
N THR A 5 1.09 -33.72 23.65
CA THR A 5 -0.14 -32.94 23.42
C THR A 5 -0.03 -31.57 24.08
N THR A 6 0.37 -31.54 25.36
CA THR A 6 0.58 -30.28 26.09
C THR A 6 1.60 -29.38 25.38
N ARG A 7 2.72 -29.93 24.93
CA ARG A 7 3.72 -29.16 24.17
C ARG A 7 3.14 -28.58 22.87
N SER A 8 2.36 -29.37 22.13
CA SER A 8 1.74 -28.91 20.88
C SER A 8 0.74 -27.78 21.11
N ASP A 9 -0.13 -27.91 22.12
CA ASP A 9 -1.12 -26.88 22.47
C ASP A 9 -0.43 -25.60 22.95
N MET A 10 0.60 -25.73 23.79
CA MET A 10 1.42 -24.61 24.24
C MET A 10 2.13 -23.91 23.07
N GLN A 11 2.64 -24.66 22.09
CA GLN A 11 3.31 -24.07 20.92
C GLN A 11 2.33 -23.26 20.09
N ASN A 12 1.18 -23.82 19.74
CA ASN A 12 0.13 -23.14 18.97
C ASN A 12 -0.34 -21.85 19.66
N ALA A 13 -0.54 -21.91 20.99
CA ALA A 13 -0.94 -20.75 21.77
C ALA A 13 0.15 -19.67 21.79
N LEU A 14 1.43 -20.05 21.90
CA LEU A 14 2.54 -19.10 21.92
C LEU A 14 2.75 -18.45 20.54
N ASP A 15 2.64 -19.22 19.47
CA ASP A 15 2.72 -18.74 18.08
C ASP A 15 1.62 -17.71 17.79
N ALA A 16 0.37 -18.01 18.17
CA ALA A 16 -0.73 -17.07 18.03
C ALA A 16 -0.52 -15.79 18.85
N ALA A 17 -0.07 -15.95 20.10
CA ALA A 17 0.19 -14.84 21.01
C ALA A 17 1.30 -13.92 20.49
N ILE A 18 2.44 -14.47 20.04
CA ILE A 18 3.55 -13.67 19.55
C ILE A 18 3.21 -12.95 18.23
N ILE A 19 2.42 -13.58 17.35
CA ILE A 19 1.92 -12.92 16.13
C ILE A 19 1.02 -11.73 16.52
N SER A 20 0.13 -11.91 17.49
CA SER A 20 -0.83 -10.88 17.88
C SER A 20 -0.15 -9.60 18.36
N ILE A 21 0.94 -9.72 19.13
CA ILE A 21 1.65 -8.53 19.62
C ILE A 21 2.39 -7.79 18.50
N THR A 22 2.61 -8.39 17.33
CA THR A 22 3.25 -7.70 16.19
C THR A 22 2.39 -6.61 15.56
N THR A 23 1.13 -6.45 15.98
CA THR A 23 0.25 -5.35 15.54
C THR A 23 0.28 -4.16 16.50
N LEU A 24 0.95 -4.26 17.65
CA LEU A 24 1.02 -3.19 18.64
C LEU A 24 2.01 -2.09 18.21
N PRO A 25 1.73 -0.79 18.46
CA PRO A 25 2.62 0.32 18.14
C PRO A 25 4.06 0.11 18.63
N THR A 26 5.06 0.58 17.88
CA THR A 26 6.48 0.55 18.31
C THR A 26 6.74 1.30 19.61
N THR A 27 5.88 2.25 19.97
CA THR A 27 5.91 2.99 21.24
C THR A 27 5.39 2.19 22.43
N THR A 28 4.78 1.02 22.22
CA THR A 28 4.32 0.14 23.31
C THR A 28 5.51 -0.33 24.13
N SER A 29 5.46 -0.12 25.45
CA SER A 29 6.53 -0.55 26.35
C SER A 29 6.72 -2.06 26.34
N LEU A 30 7.92 -2.54 26.69
CA LEU A 30 8.18 -3.97 26.78
C LEU A 30 7.26 -4.66 27.81
N ALA A 31 6.96 -3.98 28.92
CA ALA A 31 6.08 -4.50 29.98
C ALA A 31 4.63 -4.64 29.51
N ASP A 32 4.09 -3.64 28.80
CA ASP A 32 2.72 -3.71 28.26
C ASP A 32 2.63 -4.78 27.16
N ARG A 33 3.66 -4.90 26.34
CA ARG A 33 3.73 -5.93 25.29
C ARG A 33 3.85 -7.34 25.87
N GLN A 34 4.61 -7.52 26.95
CA GLN A 34 4.66 -8.75 27.73
C GLN A 34 3.30 -9.11 28.32
N THR A 35 2.57 -8.11 28.82
CA THR A 35 1.20 -8.31 29.35
C THR A 35 0.25 -8.74 28.24
N ALA A 36 0.29 -8.08 27.08
CA ALA A 36 -0.52 -8.46 25.91
C ALA A 36 -0.18 -9.88 25.41
N LEU A 37 1.10 -10.26 25.38
CA LEU A 37 1.54 -11.62 25.05
C LEU A 37 0.91 -12.65 25.99
N GLN A 38 0.97 -12.41 27.31
CA GLN A 38 0.41 -13.34 28.30
C GLN A 38 -1.11 -13.45 28.21
N GLN A 39 -1.80 -12.33 27.97
CA GLN A 39 -3.25 -12.32 27.76
C GLN A 39 -3.64 -13.11 26.51
N ALA A 40 -2.95 -12.89 25.39
CA ALA A 40 -3.20 -13.63 24.16
C ALA A 40 -2.85 -15.13 24.31
N TYR A 41 -1.77 -15.46 25.01
CA TYR A 41 -1.36 -16.83 25.29
C TYR A 41 -2.42 -17.59 26.10
N ALA A 42 -2.90 -16.98 27.18
CA ALA A 42 -3.97 -17.54 28.01
C ALA A 42 -5.30 -17.65 27.25
N ALA A 43 -5.65 -16.65 26.43
CA ALA A 43 -6.85 -16.68 25.60
C ALA A 43 -6.82 -17.80 24.55
N ASN A 44 -5.63 -18.21 24.11
CA ASN A 44 -5.42 -19.37 23.23
C ASN A 44 -5.20 -20.68 24.00
N SER A 45 -5.62 -20.76 25.27
CA SER A 45 -5.51 -21.95 26.14
C SER A 45 -4.08 -22.41 26.43
N GLY A 46 -3.09 -21.51 26.36
CA GLY A 46 -1.71 -21.79 26.75
C GLY A 46 -1.58 -22.12 28.24
N GLN A 47 -0.66 -23.02 28.58
CA GLN A 47 -0.38 -23.44 29.96
C GLN A 47 0.94 -22.84 30.46
N GLY A 48 0.99 -22.48 31.75
CA GLY A 48 2.16 -21.84 32.33
C GLY A 48 2.28 -20.36 31.95
N THR A 49 3.51 -19.83 31.96
CA THR A 49 3.77 -18.40 31.78
C THR A 49 4.56 -18.14 30.50
N ALA A 50 3.99 -17.34 29.60
CA ALA A 50 4.72 -16.82 28.45
C ALA A 50 5.63 -15.65 28.84
N THR A 51 6.85 -15.64 28.33
CA THR A 51 7.87 -14.61 28.54
C THR A 51 8.35 -14.11 27.18
N LEU A 52 8.26 -12.79 26.98
CA LEU A 52 8.79 -12.10 25.82
C LEU A 52 10.30 -11.90 26.04
N THR A 53 11.12 -12.62 25.28
CA THR A 53 12.57 -12.64 25.45
C THR A 53 13.27 -11.55 24.64
N SER A 54 12.73 -11.16 23.49
CA SER A 54 13.25 -10.04 22.72
C SER A 54 12.20 -9.35 21.85
N VAL A 55 12.40 -8.06 21.66
CA VAL A 55 11.72 -7.23 20.66
C VAL A 55 12.79 -6.36 20.01
N ASN A 56 12.98 -6.54 18.71
CA ASN A 56 13.90 -5.72 17.93
C ASN A 56 13.16 -5.19 16.71
N VAL A 57 13.21 -3.88 16.50
CA VAL A 57 12.75 -3.24 15.27
C VAL A 57 13.94 -2.47 14.74
N ASP A 58 14.39 -2.81 13.54
CA ASP A 58 15.54 -2.15 12.93
C ASP A 58 15.17 -0.80 12.32
N SER A 59 16.18 -0.06 11.86
CA SER A 59 16.01 1.26 11.25
C SER A 59 15.24 1.25 9.92
N PHE A 60 15.02 0.08 9.33
CA PHE A 60 14.26 -0.10 8.10
C PHE A 60 12.85 -0.65 8.38
N GLY A 61 12.49 -0.85 9.65
CA GLY A 61 11.18 -1.31 10.09
C GLY A 61 10.99 -2.83 10.09
N ALA A 62 12.05 -3.62 9.83
CA ALA A 62 11.97 -5.05 10.00
C ALA A 62 11.96 -5.36 11.50
N ALA A 63 11.06 -6.23 11.93
CA ALA A 63 10.88 -6.52 13.34
C ALA A 63 11.04 -8.00 13.63
N THR A 64 11.73 -8.32 14.72
CA THR A 64 11.85 -9.68 15.26
C THR A 64 11.36 -9.71 16.70
N PHE A 65 10.49 -10.66 16.98
CA PHE A 65 9.94 -10.93 18.30
C PHE A 65 10.31 -12.36 18.67
N THR A 66 10.78 -12.58 19.90
CA THR A 66 11.00 -13.92 20.43
C THR A 66 10.31 -14.07 21.78
N ALA A 67 9.70 -15.22 22.01
CA ALA A 67 9.06 -15.54 23.27
C ALA A 67 9.25 -17.02 23.63
N THR A 68 9.14 -17.33 24.91
CA THR A 68 9.15 -18.70 25.44
C THR A 68 7.98 -18.90 26.39
N ALA A 69 7.54 -20.14 26.58
CA ALA A 69 6.63 -20.49 27.65
C ALA A 69 7.08 -21.80 28.29
N ASN A 70 6.88 -21.92 29.60
CA ASN A 70 7.26 -23.10 30.36
C ASN A 70 6.15 -23.50 31.32
N TYR A 71 5.88 -24.81 31.41
CA TYR A 71 4.87 -25.40 32.27
C TYR A 71 5.39 -26.65 32.98
N PRO A 72 5.36 -26.69 34.32
CA PRO A 72 5.68 -27.89 35.10
C PRO A 72 4.50 -28.87 35.03
N MET A 73 4.47 -29.76 34.03
CA MET A 73 3.38 -30.72 33.86
C MET A 73 3.45 -31.80 34.95
N PRO A 74 2.39 -31.98 35.77
CA PRO A 74 2.37 -33.04 36.78
C PRO A 74 2.48 -34.43 36.16
N THR A 75 3.19 -35.33 36.84
CA THR A 75 3.26 -36.74 36.45
C THR A 75 2.45 -37.59 37.42
N ASN A 76 1.77 -38.62 36.92
CA ASN A 76 1.05 -39.57 37.79
C ASN A 76 1.89 -40.83 38.05
N PHE A 77 2.54 -41.37 37.01
CA PHE A 77 3.31 -42.61 37.13
C PHE A 77 4.76 -42.41 37.57
N MET A 78 5.39 -41.29 37.19
CA MET A 78 6.81 -41.06 37.53
C MET A 78 7.01 -40.56 38.97
N GLN A 79 5.92 -40.29 39.71
CA GLN A 79 5.96 -40.09 41.15
C GLN A 79 6.53 -41.30 41.90
N ILE A 80 6.38 -42.53 41.37
CA ILE A 80 7.02 -43.73 41.93
C ILE A 80 8.56 -43.59 41.92
N ALA A 81 9.09 -42.89 40.92
CA ALA A 81 10.51 -42.54 40.81
C ALA A 81 10.84 -41.16 41.42
N ARG A 82 9.93 -40.56 42.19
CA ARG A 82 10.05 -39.22 42.80
C ARG A 82 10.22 -38.08 41.78
N ILE A 83 9.64 -38.23 40.59
CA ILE A 83 9.59 -37.18 39.56
C ILE A 83 8.17 -36.63 39.52
N ASP A 84 7.90 -35.59 40.31
CA ASP A 84 6.54 -35.05 40.47
C ASP A 84 6.07 -34.26 39.25
N THR A 85 7.00 -33.67 38.48
CA THR A 85 6.71 -32.89 37.28
C THR A 85 7.72 -33.14 36.16
N VAL A 86 7.28 -32.93 34.92
CA VAL A 86 8.15 -32.79 33.75
C VAL A 86 7.98 -31.38 33.20
N GLN A 87 9.09 -30.68 32.99
CA GLN A 87 9.06 -29.36 32.37
C GLN A 87 8.74 -29.49 30.90
N VAL A 88 7.70 -28.79 30.47
CA VAL A 88 7.35 -28.63 29.06
C VAL A 88 7.65 -27.18 28.67
N GLY A 89 8.66 -27.01 27.82
CA GLY A 89 9.06 -25.72 27.28
C GLY A 89 8.74 -25.61 25.79
N VAL A 90 8.33 -24.41 25.38
CA VAL A 90 8.13 -24.02 23.97
C VAL A 90 8.79 -22.66 23.71
N GLY A 91 9.18 -22.43 22.47
CA GLY A 91 9.77 -21.18 22.00
C GLY A 91 9.11 -20.78 20.69
N SER A 92 8.95 -19.48 20.47
CA SER A 92 8.41 -18.95 19.22
C SER A 92 9.17 -17.71 18.81
N ALA A 93 9.38 -17.57 17.50
CA ALA A 93 9.98 -16.40 16.89
C ALA A 93 9.17 -15.97 15.66
N VAL A 94 8.94 -14.66 15.55
CA VAL A 94 8.26 -14.04 14.42
C VAL A 94 9.12 -12.93 13.84
N ARG A 95 9.25 -12.95 12.51
CA ARG A 95 9.93 -11.89 11.75
C ARG A 95 8.95 -11.15 10.85
N LYS A 96 8.67 -9.90 11.15
CA LYS A 96 7.87 -9.01 10.31
C LYS A 96 8.77 -8.26 9.32
N THR A 97 8.42 -8.33 8.04
CA THR A 97 9.09 -7.50 7.02
C THR A 97 8.56 -6.07 7.08
N PRO A 98 9.38 -5.06 6.69
CA PRO A 98 8.90 -3.70 6.48
C PRO A 98 7.74 -3.70 5.49
N ALA A 99 6.81 -2.75 5.64
CA ALA A 99 5.77 -2.51 4.65
C ALA A 99 5.55 -1.02 4.43
N LEU A 100 4.82 -0.69 3.37
CA LEU A 100 4.52 0.68 2.97
C LEU A 100 3.84 1.48 4.11
N VAL A 101 4.50 2.53 4.59
CA VAL A 101 3.93 3.47 5.57
C VAL A 101 3.68 4.86 4.99
N GLN A 102 4.27 5.16 3.85
CA GLN A 102 4.00 6.39 3.11
C GLN A 102 4.16 6.12 1.61
N SER A 103 3.29 6.71 0.81
CA SER A 103 3.36 6.65 -0.66
C SER A 103 3.46 8.05 -1.24
N THR A 104 4.36 8.25 -2.19
CA THR A 104 4.45 9.47 -2.99
C THR A 104 3.91 9.20 -4.38
N PHE A 105 2.91 9.96 -4.80
CA PHE A 105 2.37 9.93 -6.16
C PHE A 105 2.81 11.18 -6.91
N LYS A 106 3.36 10.99 -8.11
CA LYS A 106 3.74 12.09 -9.00
C LYS A 106 3.16 11.84 -10.37
N VAL A 107 2.23 12.69 -10.79
CA VAL A 107 1.66 12.63 -12.13
C VAL A 107 2.73 12.95 -13.14
N THR A 108 2.78 12.19 -14.23
CA THR A 108 3.72 12.44 -15.33
C THR A 108 2.99 12.87 -16.59
N LYS A 109 1.80 12.33 -16.85
CA LYS A 109 0.98 12.70 -17.99
C LYS A 109 -0.47 12.31 -17.75
N VAL A 110 -1.41 13.20 -18.07
CA VAL A 110 -2.82 12.83 -18.18
C VAL A 110 -3.40 13.34 -19.49
N SER A 111 -4.26 12.53 -20.09
CA SER A 111 -5.00 12.83 -21.31
C SER A 111 -6.42 12.27 -21.24
N GLY A 112 -7.17 12.40 -22.33
CA GLY A 112 -8.54 11.95 -22.49
C GLY A 112 -9.49 13.13 -22.77
N TYR A 113 -10.56 12.84 -23.49
CA TYR A 113 -11.62 13.81 -23.80
C TYR A 113 -12.57 14.07 -22.63
N TRP A 114 -12.63 13.14 -21.68
CA TRP A 114 -13.53 13.23 -20.54
C TRP A 114 -12.78 13.73 -19.31
N ALA A 115 -13.40 14.67 -18.61
CA ALA A 115 -13.01 14.99 -17.25
C ALA A 115 -13.08 13.74 -16.39
N LYS A 116 -12.10 13.56 -15.52
CA LYS A 116 -11.98 12.38 -14.66
C LYS A 116 -11.31 12.75 -13.35
N THR A 117 -11.63 12.03 -12.29
CA THR A 117 -11.01 12.20 -10.97
C THR A 117 -10.56 10.85 -10.45
N MET A 118 -9.25 10.73 -10.18
CA MET A 118 -8.70 9.61 -9.44
C MET A 118 -8.63 9.94 -7.96
N THR A 119 -9.07 9.04 -7.09
CA THR A 119 -9.01 9.20 -5.63
C THR A 119 -8.30 8.01 -5.02
N LEU A 120 -7.31 8.27 -4.16
CA LEU A 120 -6.79 7.26 -3.24
C LEU A 120 -7.65 7.28 -1.99
N TYR A 121 -8.28 6.15 -1.69
CA TYR A 121 -9.04 5.94 -0.47
C TYR A 121 -8.23 5.12 0.53
N GLY A 122 -8.39 5.44 1.81
CA GLY A 122 -7.87 4.66 2.91
C GLY A 122 -8.90 4.42 4.00
N THR A 123 -8.88 3.21 4.55
CA THR A 123 -9.66 2.85 5.75
C THR A 123 -8.68 2.68 6.90
N LYS A 124 -8.87 3.46 7.97
CA LYS A 124 -8.03 3.36 9.18
C LYS A 124 -8.27 2.05 9.91
N PHE A 125 -7.30 1.61 10.71
CA PHE A 125 -7.51 0.49 11.64
C PHE A 125 -8.75 0.69 12.51
N GLY A 126 -9.59 -0.34 12.60
CA GLY A 126 -10.84 -0.32 13.36
C GLY A 126 -11.98 0.50 12.73
N ALA A 127 -11.75 1.18 11.60
CA ALA A 127 -12.80 1.88 10.86
C ALA A 127 -13.42 0.98 9.79
N THR A 128 -14.68 1.26 9.43
CA THR A 128 -15.40 0.55 8.37
C THR A 128 -15.64 1.42 7.13
N VAL A 129 -15.37 2.73 7.23
CA VAL A 129 -15.64 3.70 6.18
C VAL A 129 -14.33 4.23 5.61
N ALA A 130 -14.13 4.01 4.31
CA ALA A 130 -13.01 4.56 3.58
C ALA A 130 -13.12 6.09 3.45
N LYS A 131 -11.99 6.79 3.54
CA LYS A 131 -11.90 8.25 3.38
C LYS A 131 -10.88 8.61 2.30
N PRO A 132 -11.11 9.68 1.53
CA PRO A 132 -10.15 10.15 0.54
C PRO A 132 -8.88 10.65 1.23
N LEU A 133 -7.72 10.26 0.69
CA LEU A 133 -6.39 10.69 1.12
C LEU A 133 -5.70 11.57 0.07
N MET A 134 -6.05 11.37 -1.20
CA MET A 134 -5.52 12.10 -2.34
C MET A 134 -6.58 12.15 -3.43
N THR A 135 -6.64 13.26 -4.15
CA THR A 135 -7.43 13.38 -5.38
C THR A 135 -6.55 13.87 -6.52
N ILE A 136 -6.76 13.35 -7.71
CA ILE A 136 -6.18 13.88 -8.94
C ILE A 136 -7.29 14.13 -9.94
N SER A 137 -7.58 15.40 -10.17
CA SER A 137 -8.65 15.85 -11.06
C SER A 137 -8.07 16.28 -12.39
N TYR A 138 -8.64 15.80 -13.49
CA TYR A 138 -8.29 16.18 -14.84
C TYR A 138 -9.46 16.86 -15.53
N SER A 139 -9.17 17.98 -16.20
CA SER A 139 -10.10 18.69 -17.07
C SER A 139 -9.50 18.85 -18.45
N TYR A 140 -10.23 18.37 -19.46
CA TYR A 140 -9.91 18.61 -20.86
C TYR A 140 -9.96 20.11 -21.18
N ASN A 141 -9.06 20.60 -22.03
CA ASN A 141 -8.99 22.03 -22.40
C ASN A 141 -9.84 22.41 -23.62
N GLY A 142 -10.42 21.43 -24.34
CA GLY A 142 -11.33 21.70 -25.47
C GLY A 142 -10.66 22.03 -26.80
N TYR A 143 -9.33 21.89 -26.95
CA TYR A 143 -8.62 22.31 -28.17
C TYR A 143 -8.71 21.35 -29.37
N GLY A 144 -9.58 20.34 -29.32
CA GLY A 144 -9.90 19.45 -30.44
C GLY A 144 -8.84 18.42 -30.82
N ASP A 145 -7.79 18.24 -30.01
CA ASP A 145 -6.75 17.24 -30.29
C ASP A 145 -7.25 15.79 -30.10
N PRO A 146 -6.78 14.81 -30.92
CA PRO A 146 -7.19 13.39 -30.88
C PRO A 146 -7.05 12.66 -29.54
N LYS A 147 -6.12 13.06 -28.67
CA LYS A 147 -5.85 12.36 -27.41
C LYS A 147 -6.49 13.05 -26.20
N GLY A 148 -6.95 14.29 -26.37
CA GLY A 148 -7.54 15.15 -25.36
C GLY A 148 -6.52 15.54 -24.30
N TYR A 149 -5.72 16.60 -24.51
CA TYR A 149 -4.81 17.12 -23.48
C TYR A 149 -5.48 18.20 -22.64
N GLY A 150 -5.03 18.40 -21.40
CA GLY A 150 -5.73 19.30 -20.49
C GLY A 150 -4.94 19.73 -19.26
N THR A 151 -5.67 20.08 -18.20
CA THR A 151 -5.10 20.46 -16.91
C THR A 151 -5.40 19.40 -15.86
N THR A 152 -4.37 18.98 -15.15
CA THR A 152 -4.45 18.05 -14.03
C THR A 152 -4.09 18.78 -12.74
N THR A 153 -4.88 18.59 -11.69
CA THR A 153 -4.59 19.08 -10.34
C THR A 153 -4.54 17.91 -9.37
N VAL A 154 -3.42 17.77 -8.69
CA VAL A 154 -3.17 16.78 -7.65
C VAL A 154 -3.28 17.47 -6.30
N SER A 155 -4.10 16.91 -5.41
CA SER A 155 -4.26 17.38 -4.04
C SER A 155 -4.13 16.25 -3.03
N THR A 156 -3.52 16.55 -1.88
CA THR A 156 -3.66 15.72 -0.68
C THR A 156 -4.94 16.10 0.06
N VAL A 157 -5.55 15.13 0.73
CA VAL A 157 -6.81 15.32 1.44
C VAL A 157 -6.62 14.93 2.91
N ASN A 158 -6.98 15.83 3.82
CA ASN A 158 -7.00 15.58 5.26
C ASN A 158 -8.32 16.09 5.84
N GLY A 159 -9.25 15.17 6.09
CA GLY A 159 -10.62 15.51 6.48
C GLY A 159 -11.32 16.27 5.35
N SER A 160 -11.82 17.47 5.64
CA SER A 160 -12.45 18.36 4.66
C SER A 160 -11.45 19.24 3.90
N THR A 161 -10.18 19.24 4.30
CA THR A 161 -9.15 20.10 3.71
C THR A 161 -8.50 19.41 2.52
N SER A 162 -8.49 20.09 1.37
CA SER A 162 -7.78 19.68 0.16
C SER A 162 -6.66 20.67 -0.14
N THR A 163 -5.43 20.17 -0.29
CA THR A 163 -4.24 20.99 -0.52
C THR A 163 -3.62 20.58 -1.84
N VAL A 164 -3.55 21.52 -2.80
CA VAL A 164 -2.89 21.29 -4.09
C VAL A 164 -1.38 21.12 -3.86
N VAL A 165 -0.82 20.07 -4.45
CA VAL A 165 0.61 19.71 -4.34
C VAL A 165 1.31 19.58 -5.68
N GLN A 166 0.55 19.35 -6.74
CA GLN A 166 1.05 19.36 -8.12
C GLN A 166 -0.07 19.85 -9.05
N LYS A 167 0.30 20.65 -10.05
CA LYS A 167 -0.55 21.00 -11.19
C LYS A 167 0.21 20.72 -12.47
N GLN A 168 -0.40 20.00 -13.40
CA GLN A 168 0.13 19.79 -14.73
C GLN A 168 -0.75 20.49 -15.76
N VAL A 169 -0.16 21.27 -16.65
CA VAL A 169 -0.88 21.89 -17.77
C VAL A 169 -0.25 21.42 -19.07
N CYS A 170 -1.03 20.72 -19.88
CA CYS A 170 -0.63 20.29 -21.22
C CYS A 170 -1.24 21.23 -22.27
N THR A 171 -0.39 21.80 -23.12
CA THR A 171 -0.78 22.70 -24.22
C THR A 171 -0.50 22.02 -25.55
N THR A 172 -1.45 22.08 -26.48
CA THR A 172 -1.35 21.55 -27.84
C THR A 172 -1.23 22.68 -28.86
N GLY A 173 -0.61 22.41 -30.00
CA GLY A 173 -0.51 23.39 -31.08
C GLY A 173 0.49 23.00 -32.17
N THR A 174 0.66 23.86 -33.18
CA THR A 174 1.73 23.68 -34.16
C THR A 174 3.10 23.89 -33.51
N LEU A 175 4.15 23.29 -34.07
CA LEU A 175 5.52 23.43 -33.53
C LEU A 175 5.91 24.90 -33.35
N LYS A 176 5.68 25.72 -34.39
CA LYS A 176 5.98 27.15 -34.38
C LYS A 176 5.17 27.91 -33.31
N SER A 177 3.90 27.55 -33.12
CA SER A 177 3.06 28.16 -32.09
C SER A 177 3.57 27.83 -30.69
N LEU A 178 3.83 26.55 -30.43
CA LEU A 178 4.33 26.07 -29.14
C LEU A 178 5.71 26.67 -28.80
N GLN A 179 6.63 26.71 -29.77
CA GLN A 179 7.95 27.33 -29.58
C GLN A 179 7.86 28.83 -29.25
N LYS A 180 6.81 29.52 -29.69
CA LYS A 180 6.57 30.93 -29.38
C LYS A 180 5.89 31.13 -28.03
N SER A 181 4.97 30.25 -27.64
CA SER A 181 4.15 30.40 -26.44
C SER A 181 4.77 29.79 -25.17
N LEU A 182 5.69 28.83 -25.32
CA LEU A 182 6.32 28.14 -24.19
C LEU A 182 7.66 28.78 -23.81
N PRO A 183 8.08 28.67 -22.54
CA PRO A 183 9.43 29.06 -22.13
C PRO A 183 10.50 28.37 -22.97
N ALA A 184 11.60 29.08 -23.24
CA ALA A 184 12.73 28.51 -23.97
C ALA A 184 13.25 27.24 -23.28
N GLY A 185 13.50 26.19 -24.07
CA GLY A 185 13.93 24.88 -23.57
C GLY A 185 12.79 23.92 -23.16
N SER A 186 11.53 24.34 -23.27
CA SER A 186 10.39 23.45 -23.04
C SER A 186 10.42 22.23 -23.98
N VAL A 187 10.17 21.05 -23.43
CA VAL A 187 10.11 19.81 -24.21
C VAL A 187 8.79 19.76 -24.97
N ILE A 188 8.87 19.66 -26.30
CA ILE A 188 7.70 19.46 -27.18
C ILE A 188 7.73 18.02 -27.68
N GLN A 189 6.64 17.29 -27.41
CA GLN A 189 6.46 15.90 -27.79
C GLN A 189 5.47 15.80 -28.96
N THR A 190 5.48 14.66 -29.65
CA THR A 190 4.49 14.32 -30.67
C THR A 190 3.87 12.97 -30.29
N ASP A 191 2.54 12.89 -30.24
CA ASP A 191 1.83 11.64 -29.97
C ASP A 191 1.70 10.76 -31.23
N GLN A 192 1.08 9.59 -31.07
CA GLN A 192 0.84 8.65 -32.18
C GLN A 192 -0.11 9.18 -33.26
N TYR A 193 -0.86 10.24 -32.98
CA TYR A 193 -1.79 10.87 -33.91
C TYR A 193 -1.17 12.09 -34.62
N GLY A 194 0.10 12.41 -34.34
CA GLY A 194 0.80 13.57 -34.89
C GLY A 194 0.51 14.88 -34.15
N THR A 195 -0.23 14.85 -33.04
CA THR A 195 -0.47 16.02 -32.20
C THR A 195 0.82 16.41 -31.51
N ARG A 196 1.22 17.68 -31.65
CA ARG A 196 2.32 18.23 -30.87
C ARG A 196 1.81 18.86 -29.59
N TYR A 197 2.49 18.56 -28.49
CA TYR A 197 2.10 19.02 -27.16
C TYR A 197 3.30 19.25 -26.26
N SER A 198 3.11 20.03 -25.20
CA SER A 198 4.06 20.18 -24.10
C SER A 198 3.30 20.24 -22.78
N CYS A 199 3.77 19.50 -21.78
CA CYS A 199 3.20 19.48 -20.44
C CYS A 199 4.18 20.11 -19.46
N ALA A 200 3.70 21.04 -18.65
CA ALA A 200 4.47 21.68 -17.60
C ALA A 200 3.89 21.33 -16.23
N ASP A 201 4.75 20.81 -15.35
CA ASP A 201 4.42 20.57 -13.94
C ASP A 201 4.79 21.77 -13.08
N THR A 202 3.90 22.15 -12.17
CA THR A 202 4.14 23.10 -11.08
C THR A 202 3.87 22.39 -9.76
N PHE A 203 4.86 22.38 -8.87
CA PHE A 203 4.74 21.77 -7.55
C PHE A 203 4.43 22.82 -6.48
N TYR A 204 3.71 22.39 -5.45
CA TYR A 204 3.35 23.22 -4.31
C TYR A 204 3.71 22.46 -3.02
N PRO A 205 4.79 22.86 -2.32
CA PRO A 205 5.77 23.90 -2.66
C PRO A 205 6.60 23.55 -3.90
N ALA A 206 7.32 24.53 -4.46
CA ALA A 206 8.06 24.40 -5.73
C ALA A 206 9.06 23.22 -5.78
N ASN A 207 9.62 22.82 -4.63
CA ASN A 207 10.56 21.70 -4.51
C ASN A 207 9.86 20.39 -4.06
N GLY A 208 8.54 20.31 -4.17
CA GLY A 208 7.75 19.15 -3.77
C GLY A 208 7.99 17.93 -4.66
N ALA A 209 7.83 16.74 -4.08
CA ALA A 209 7.99 15.46 -4.77
C ALA A 209 6.69 14.95 -5.45
N GLY A 210 5.58 15.69 -5.31
CA GLY A 210 4.23 15.25 -5.65
C GLY A 210 3.36 15.10 -4.39
N ALA A 211 2.34 14.25 -4.45
CA ALA A 211 1.46 13.95 -3.34
C ALA A 211 2.08 12.90 -2.41
N VAL A 212 2.59 13.34 -1.27
CA VAL A 212 3.12 12.48 -0.20
C VAL A 212 2.00 12.14 0.78
N ILE A 213 1.64 10.87 0.86
CA ILE A 213 0.50 10.36 1.64
C ILE A 213 1.00 9.43 2.75
N ASP A 214 0.70 9.77 4.00
CA ASP A 214 0.91 8.87 5.14
C ASP A 214 -0.18 7.79 5.14
N VAL A 215 0.25 6.52 5.07
CA VAL A 215 -0.60 5.34 5.09
C VAL A 215 -0.26 4.39 6.25
N SER A 216 0.51 4.87 7.23
CA SER A 216 0.96 4.10 8.39
C SER A 216 -0.21 3.62 9.27
N GLN A 217 -1.31 4.37 9.29
CA GLN A 217 -2.52 4.09 10.05
C GLN A 217 -3.64 3.45 9.20
N MET A 218 -3.36 3.13 7.93
CA MET A 218 -4.34 2.54 7.02
C MET A 218 -4.27 1.02 7.08
N ASP A 219 -5.43 0.40 7.29
CA ASP A 219 -5.64 -1.04 7.18
C ASP A 219 -5.88 -1.44 5.73
N GLN A 220 -6.64 -0.63 5.00
CA GLN A 220 -6.98 -0.86 3.60
C GLN A 220 -6.69 0.38 2.76
N LEU A 221 -6.28 0.15 1.51
CA LEU A 221 -6.08 1.17 0.49
C LEU A 221 -6.64 0.70 -0.84
N TYR A 222 -7.27 1.60 -1.58
CA TYR A 222 -7.60 1.37 -2.98
C TYR A 222 -7.63 2.68 -3.77
N LEU A 223 -7.38 2.57 -5.06
CA LEU A 223 -7.56 3.66 -6.01
C LEU A 223 -8.95 3.54 -6.65
N GLU A 224 -9.62 4.66 -6.86
CA GLU A 224 -10.87 4.78 -7.59
C GLU A 224 -10.71 5.84 -8.67
N MET A 225 -11.15 5.57 -9.90
CA MET A 225 -11.28 6.58 -10.94
C MET A 225 -12.76 6.76 -11.24
N ASP A 226 -13.24 8.00 -11.10
CA ASP A 226 -14.56 8.43 -11.55
C ASP A 226 -14.41 9.14 -12.90
N VAL A 227 -15.09 8.58 -13.91
CA VAL A 227 -15.17 9.06 -15.28
C VAL A 227 -16.67 9.22 -15.58
N PRO A 228 -17.30 10.38 -15.31
CA PRO A 228 -18.74 10.55 -15.41
C PRO A 228 -19.34 10.17 -16.78
N SER A 229 -18.55 10.37 -17.83
CA SER A 229 -18.89 10.06 -19.23
C SER A 229 -18.35 8.71 -19.72
N GLY A 230 -17.65 7.97 -18.88
CA GLY A 230 -17.04 6.68 -19.21
C GLY A 230 -17.99 5.49 -19.06
N ASN A 231 -17.56 4.34 -19.56
CA ASN A 231 -18.25 3.06 -19.38
C ASN A 231 -17.23 1.93 -19.13
N PRO A 232 -17.01 1.50 -17.88
CA PRO A 232 -17.77 1.87 -16.67
C PRO A 232 -17.43 3.29 -16.17
N LYS A 233 -18.37 3.91 -15.43
CA LYS A 233 -18.16 5.24 -14.85
C LYS A 233 -17.19 5.25 -13.68
N VAL A 234 -17.18 4.17 -12.90
CA VAL A 234 -16.33 4.03 -11.71
C VAL A 234 -15.45 2.81 -11.91
N LEU A 235 -14.15 3.00 -11.74
CA LEU A 235 -13.14 1.96 -11.83
C LEU A 235 -12.42 1.87 -10.50
N LYS A 236 -12.14 0.67 -10.01
CA LYS A 236 -11.50 0.48 -8.70
C LYS A 236 -10.37 -0.54 -8.77
N SER A 237 -9.27 -0.23 -8.10
CA SER A 237 -8.14 -1.16 -8.01
C SER A 237 -8.47 -2.42 -7.20
N ASN A 238 -9.43 -2.34 -6.27
CA ASN A 238 -9.88 -3.45 -5.42
C ASN A 238 -11.16 -4.13 -5.92
N ASP A 239 -11.56 -3.90 -7.17
CA ASP A 239 -12.70 -4.57 -7.80
C ASP A 239 -12.21 -5.43 -8.98
N PRO A 240 -12.38 -6.77 -8.93
CA PRO A 240 -11.91 -7.67 -9.98
C PRO A 240 -12.53 -7.41 -11.37
N ALA A 241 -13.64 -6.67 -11.45
CA ALA A 241 -14.29 -6.31 -12.71
C ALA A 241 -13.65 -5.10 -13.42
N THR A 242 -12.95 -4.22 -12.68
CA THR A 242 -12.48 -2.93 -13.22
C THR A 242 -10.99 -2.66 -13.01
N SER A 243 -10.34 -3.40 -12.11
CA SER A 243 -8.91 -3.32 -11.82
C SER A 243 -7.99 -3.61 -13.01
N ASN A 244 -8.48 -4.36 -14.00
CA ASN A 244 -7.75 -4.72 -15.23
C ASN A 244 -7.53 -3.56 -16.19
N ARG A 245 -7.81 -2.33 -15.77
CA ARG A 245 -7.41 -1.11 -16.49
C ARG A 245 -6.21 -0.43 -15.87
N LEU A 246 -5.76 -0.91 -14.71
CA LEU A 246 -4.54 -0.45 -14.10
C LEU A 246 -3.35 -1.19 -14.72
N TYR A 247 -2.28 -0.46 -14.97
CA TYR A 247 -1.01 -0.95 -15.46
C TYR A 247 0.03 -0.71 -14.37
N ILE A 248 0.82 -1.74 -14.04
CA ILE A 248 1.85 -1.64 -12.99
C ILE A 248 3.15 -2.23 -13.51
N GLY A 249 4.22 -1.46 -13.42
CA GLY A 249 5.50 -1.79 -14.05
C GLY A 249 6.73 -1.35 -13.26
N THR A 250 7.86 -1.88 -13.69
CA THR A 250 9.19 -1.54 -13.19
C THR A 250 9.88 -0.42 -13.99
N SER A 251 9.33 -0.07 -15.16
CA SER A 251 9.77 1.07 -15.97
C SER A 251 8.60 1.68 -16.74
N ALA A 252 8.79 2.88 -17.30
CA ALA A 252 7.80 3.55 -18.14
C ALA A 252 7.50 2.79 -19.46
N THR A 253 8.36 1.85 -19.86
CA THR A 253 8.21 1.06 -21.09
C THR A 253 7.81 -0.39 -20.81
N ASN A 254 7.92 -0.85 -19.56
CA ASN A 254 7.50 -2.17 -19.12
C ASN A 254 6.47 -2.04 -18.00
N THR A 255 5.24 -1.74 -18.39
CA THR A 255 4.09 -1.51 -17.50
C THR A 255 2.93 -2.38 -17.96
N PRO A 256 2.92 -3.69 -17.65
CA PRO A 256 1.84 -4.59 -18.05
C PRO A 256 0.51 -4.23 -17.38
N GLU A 257 -0.57 -4.52 -18.08
CA GLU A 257 -1.94 -4.45 -17.56
C GLU A 257 -2.17 -5.49 -16.47
N VAL A 258 -2.93 -5.14 -15.43
CA VAL A 258 -3.39 -6.07 -14.40
C VAL A 258 -4.32 -7.11 -15.03
N ALA A 259 -4.10 -8.39 -14.72
CA ALA A 259 -4.90 -9.46 -15.28
C ALA A 259 -6.39 -9.36 -14.88
N THR A 260 -7.28 -9.67 -15.82
CA THR A 260 -8.74 -9.73 -15.59
C THR A 260 -9.10 -10.63 -14.41
N GLY A 261 -10.03 -10.15 -13.57
CA GLY A 261 -10.50 -10.88 -12.38
C GLY A 261 -9.57 -10.80 -11.16
N LYS A 262 -8.51 -9.97 -11.20
CA LYS A 262 -7.57 -9.80 -10.08
C LYS A 262 -7.73 -8.44 -9.44
N THR A 263 -7.70 -8.36 -8.11
CA THR A 263 -7.60 -7.10 -7.39
C THR A 263 -6.14 -6.67 -7.20
N VAL A 264 -5.93 -5.38 -6.98
CA VAL A 264 -4.62 -4.78 -6.71
C VAL A 264 -4.56 -4.32 -5.28
N ASN A 265 -3.58 -4.84 -4.53
CA ASN A 265 -3.24 -4.35 -3.21
C ASN A 265 -2.22 -3.20 -3.34
N ILE A 266 -2.63 -1.98 -2.98
CA ILE A 266 -1.77 -0.80 -3.09
C ILE A 266 -0.53 -0.89 -2.18
N PHE A 267 -0.62 -1.58 -1.03
CA PHE A 267 0.52 -1.75 -0.12
C PHE A 267 1.67 -2.54 -0.75
N THR A 268 1.39 -3.40 -1.73
CA THR A 268 2.40 -4.19 -2.44
C THR A 268 2.68 -3.66 -3.84
N ALA A 269 1.74 -2.92 -4.45
CA ALA A 269 1.91 -2.31 -5.76
C ALA A 269 2.86 -1.09 -5.76
N VAL A 270 3.04 -0.42 -4.62
CA VAL A 270 3.96 0.70 -4.47
C VAL A 270 5.31 0.20 -3.93
N PRO A 271 6.40 0.26 -4.72
CA PRO A 271 7.69 -0.25 -4.29
C PRO A 271 8.35 0.63 -3.22
N CYS A 272 9.05 -0.02 -2.28
CA CYS A 272 9.83 0.65 -1.23
C CYS A 272 11.13 1.26 -1.81
N GLY A 273 11.36 2.55 -1.58
CA GLY A 273 12.62 3.23 -1.85
C GLY A 273 12.99 3.38 -3.32
N GLN A 274 12.14 2.93 -4.24
CA GLN A 274 12.37 3.00 -5.69
C GLN A 274 11.13 3.52 -6.41
N PRO A 275 11.29 4.09 -7.62
CA PRO A 275 10.15 4.44 -8.47
C PRO A 275 9.44 3.18 -9.00
N GLY A 276 8.13 3.13 -8.80
CA GLY A 276 7.21 2.29 -9.54
C GLY A 276 6.49 3.12 -10.62
N TYR A 277 6.11 2.47 -11.70
CA TYR A 277 5.45 3.09 -12.84
C TYR A 277 4.04 2.55 -12.93
N GLN A 278 3.06 3.44 -12.96
CA GLN A 278 1.67 3.05 -13.05
C GLN A 278 0.95 3.89 -14.09
N ALA A 279 0.01 3.25 -14.76
CA ALA A 279 -0.91 3.93 -15.65
C ALA A 279 -2.33 3.40 -15.46
N TRP A 280 -3.33 4.15 -15.87
CA TRP A 280 -4.73 3.73 -15.79
C TRP A 280 -5.49 4.17 -17.04
N GLU A 281 -6.17 3.22 -17.66
CA GLU A 281 -7.12 3.41 -18.76
C GLU A 281 -8.51 3.74 -18.21
N ASP A 282 -9.20 4.69 -18.84
CA ASP A 282 -10.42 5.33 -18.30
C ASP A 282 -11.74 4.72 -18.80
N GLY A 283 -11.68 3.59 -19.53
CA GLY A 283 -12.82 2.87 -20.09
C GLY A 283 -13.09 3.11 -21.58
N GLY A 284 -12.29 3.94 -22.27
CA GLY A 284 -12.41 4.19 -23.70
C GLY A 284 -12.01 3.01 -24.61
N ASN A 285 -11.26 2.04 -24.10
CA ASN A 285 -10.72 0.91 -24.86
C ASN A 285 -11.15 -0.45 -24.27
N PRO A 286 -11.26 -1.51 -25.11
CA PRO A 286 -11.37 -2.86 -24.60
C PRO A 286 -10.09 -3.28 -23.89
N VAL A 287 -10.23 -4.16 -22.90
CA VAL A 287 -9.11 -4.77 -22.15
C VAL A 287 -8.97 -6.25 -22.56
N PRO A 288 -7.74 -6.76 -22.80
CA PRO A 288 -6.47 -6.08 -22.58
C PRO A 288 -6.06 -5.12 -23.69
N ALA A 289 -5.35 -4.06 -23.32
CA ALA A 289 -4.79 -3.06 -24.24
C ALA A 289 -3.31 -2.77 -23.96
N ALA A 290 -2.63 -2.14 -24.92
CA ALA A 290 -1.27 -1.65 -24.72
C ALA A 290 -1.28 -0.41 -23.79
N VAL A 291 -0.25 -0.25 -22.95
CA VAL A 291 -0.15 0.89 -22.01
C VAL A 291 -0.18 2.27 -22.71
N SER A 292 0.16 2.35 -24.00
CA SER A 292 0.03 3.57 -24.81
C SER A 292 -1.41 4.08 -24.90
N ASN A 293 -2.40 3.20 -24.68
CA ASN A 293 -3.82 3.56 -24.68
C ASN A 293 -4.27 4.15 -23.35
N ALA A 294 -3.53 3.94 -22.26
CA ALA A 294 -3.86 4.53 -20.98
C ALA A 294 -3.91 6.07 -21.07
N ASP A 295 -4.64 6.66 -20.13
CA ASP A 295 -4.93 8.10 -20.12
C ASP A 295 -4.34 8.79 -18.91
N PHE A 296 -4.01 8.01 -17.88
CA PHE A 296 -3.49 8.52 -16.64
C PHE A 296 -2.14 7.86 -16.37
N PHE A 297 -1.05 8.62 -16.26
CA PHE A 297 0.30 8.12 -16.01
C PHE A 297 0.91 8.80 -14.80
N TYR A 298 1.49 8.02 -13.91
CA TYR A 298 2.14 8.52 -12.71
C TYR A 298 3.24 7.57 -12.24
N THR A 299 4.17 8.12 -11.47
CA THR A 299 5.15 7.35 -10.72
C THR A 299 4.74 7.29 -9.27
N THR A 300 5.02 6.15 -8.63
CA THR A 300 4.84 5.96 -7.19
C THR A 300 6.17 5.66 -6.52
N THR A 301 6.41 6.18 -5.32
CA THR A 301 7.57 5.79 -4.51
C THR A 301 7.14 5.62 -3.06
N GLY A 302 7.42 4.46 -2.48
CA GLY A 302 7.07 4.14 -1.12
C GLY A 302 8.20 4.39 -0.14
N LYS A 303 7.87 4.86 1.06
CA LYS A 303 8.70 4.65 2.25
C LYS A 303 8.13 3.44 3.00
N CYS A 304 8.99 2.49 3.33
CA CYS A 304 8.64 1.31 4.09
C CYS A 304 9.26 1.36 5.48
N ASP A 305 8.51 0.89 6.45
CA ASP A 305 8.85 0.90 7.87
C ASP A 305 8.00 -0.15 8.58
N TYR A 306 8.11 -0.23 9.90
CA TYR A 306 7.24 -1.04 10.74
C TYR A 306 5.79 -0.57 10.59
N ASN A 307 4.86 -1.52 10.58
CA ASN A 307 3.44 -1.24 10.47
C ASN A 307 2.61 -2.14 11.39
N GLN A 308 1.39 -1.70 11.69
CA GLN A 308 0.49 -2.41 12.60
C GLN A 308 -0.46 -3.40 11.88
N ARG A 309 -0.40 -3.52 10.55
CA ARG A 309 -1.26 -4.48 9.83
C ARG A 309 -0.91 -5.90 10.26
N PRO A 310 -1.89 -6.81 10.31
CA PRO A 310 -1.61 -8.23 10.52
C PRO A 310 -0.53 -8.69 9.55
N SER A 311 0.40 -9.48 10.07
CA SER A 311 1.54 -9.91 9.29
C SER A 311 1.14 -11.12 8.43
N GLU A 312 1.42 -11.11 7.13
CA GLU A 312 1.31 -12.29 6.25
C GLU A 312 2.46 -13.31 6.50
N THR A 313 3.10 -13.21 7.67
CA THR A 313 4.43 -13.75 7.96
C THR A 313 4.45 -15.25 8.22
N VAL A 314 5.58 -15.85 7.82
CA VAL A 314 6.02 -17.21 8.10
C VAL A 314 6.48 -17.32 9.56
N LEU A 315 5.83 -18.19 10.35
CA LEU A 315 6.35 -18.63 11.65
C LEU A 315 7.69 -19.34 11.44
N THR A 316 8.73 -18.94 12.19
CA THR A 316 10.02 -19.61 12.17
C THR A 316 10.23 -20.30 13.52
N GLN A 317 10.37 -21.63 13.51
CA GLN A 317 10.72 -22.41 14.70
C GLN A 317 12.24 -22.37 14.94
#